data_AF-A0A4Q7DXM1-F1
#
_entry.id   AF-A0A4Q7DXM1-F1
#
_cell.length_a   1.000
_cell.length_b   1.000
_cell.length_c   1.000
_cell.angle_alpha   90.00
_cell.angle_beta   90.00
_cell.angle_gamma   90.00
#
_symmetry.space_group_name_H-M   'P 1'
#
loop_
_entity.id
_entity.type
_entity.pdbx_description
1 polymer ?
#
loop_
_entity_poly.entity_id
_entity_poly.type
_entity_poly.pdbx_seq_one_letter_code
_entity_poly.pdbx_strand_id
1 'polypeptide(L)' 'MTVNIFPLLGDSLLIILAGFSLVYSFDGSLGQKTRRILRITSLLLLLAIILLTIWILQHPLLIN' A
#
# COMPACT_ATOMS: atom_id res chain seq x y z
N MET A 1 -4.68 -25.79 -11.67
CA MET A 1 -5.01 -24.36 -11.47
C MET A 1 -3.72 -23.67 -11.11
N THR A 2 -3.29 -22.71 -11.91
CA THR A 2 -2.05 -21.96 -11.70
C THR A 2 -2.41 -20.62 -11.09
N VAL A 3 -2.09 -20.45 -9.81
CA VAL A 3 -2.42 -19.21 -9.09
C VAL A 3 -1.64 -18.05 -9.70
N ASN A 4 -2.35 -17.02 -10.15
CA ASN A 4 -1.73 -15.80 -10.61
C ASN A 4 -1.34 -14.94 -9.40
N ILE A 5 -0.04 -14.91 -9.09
CA ILE A 5 0.48 -14.29 -7.88
C ILE A 5 0.69 -12.77 -7.99
N PHE A 6 0.64 -12.21 -9.20
CA PHE A 6 0.89 -10.78 -9.44
C PHE A 6 0.02 -9.83 -8.60
N PRO A 7 -1.30 -10.05 -8.44
CA PRO A 7 -2.14 -9.18 -7.61
C PRO A 7 -1.72 -9.20 -6.13
N LEU A 8 -1.31 -10.37 -5.63
CA LEU A 8 -0.88 -10.57 -4.25
C LEU A 8 0.50 -9.94 -3.99
N LEU A 9 1.41 -10.00 -4.96
CA LEU A 9 2.70 -9.31 -4.88
C LEU A 9 2.52 -7.79 -4.86
N GLY A 10 1.62 -7.26 -5.70
CA GLY A 10 1.29 -5.84 -5.73
C GLY A 10 0.72 -5.34 -4.40
N ASP A 11 -0.25 -6.07 -3.84
CA ASP A 11 -0.86 -5.75 -2.54
C ASP A 11 0.18 -5.76 -1.41
N SER A 12 1.01 -6.81 -1.35
CA SER A 12 2.10 -6.93 -0.36
C SER A 12 3.09 -5.77 -0.43
N LEU A 13 3.48 -5.37 -1.64
CA LEU A 13 4.40 -4.25 -1.85
C LEU A 13 3.78 -2.93 -1.39
N LEU A 14 2.51 -2.69 -1.72
CA LEU A 14 1.79 -1.50 -1.28
C LEU A 14 1.69 -1.41 0.25
N ILE A 15 1.41 -2.54 0.93
CA ILE A 15 1.35 -2.61 2.39
C ILE A 15 2.71 -2.27 3.01
N ILE A 16 3.81 -2.82 2.50
CA ILE A 16 5.16 -2.54 3.00
C ILE A 16 5.48 -1.05 2.85
N LEU A 17 5.21 -0.46 1.67
CA LEU A 17 5.42 0.96 1.44
C LEU A 17 4.56 1.84 2.35
N ALA A 18 3.29 1.45 2.56
CA ALA A 18 2.36 2.19 3.42
C ALA A 18 2.85 2.20 4.87
N GLY A 19 3.28 1.03 5.36
CA GLY A 19 3.85 0.87 6.70
C GLY A 19 5.13 1.68 6.88
N PHE A 20 6.07 1.59 5.93
CA PHE A 20 7.32 2.35 5.98
C PHE A 20 7.07 3.86 5.96
N SER A 21 6.22 4.32 5.04
CA SER A 21 5.85 5.73 4.94
C SER A 21 5.20 6.24 6.22
N LEU A 22 4.33 5.44 6.85
CA LEU A 22 3.68 5.81 8.10
C LEU A 22 4.67 5.91 9.25
N VAL A 23 5.50 4.88 9.46
CA VAL A 23 6.47 4.82 10.57
C VAL A 23 7.48 5.97 10.47
N TYR A 24 8.07 6.17 9.29
CA TYR A 24 9.03 7.28 9.09
C TYR A 24 8.38 8.66 9.21
N SER A 25 7.07 8.78 9.01
CA SER A 25 6.38 10.06 9.19
C SER A 25 6.37 10.58 10.65
N PHE A 26 6.65 9.70 11.61
CA PHE A 26 6.79 10.02 13.03
C PHE A 26 8.25 10.25 13.46
N ASP A 27 9.21 10.05 12.56
CA ASP A 27 10.62 10.28 12.85
C ASP A 27 10.88 11.78 13.06
N GLY A 28 11.29 12.15 14.28
CA GLY A 28 11.59 13.53 14.67
C GLY A 28 12.81 14.11 13.97
N SER A 29 13.72 13.28 13.44
CA SER A 29 14.92 13.70 12.73
C SER A 29 14.62 14.29 11.34
N LEU A 30 13.49 13.91 10.73
CA LEU A 30 13.10 14.38 9.42
C LEU A 30 12.53 15.80 9.46
N GLY A 31 12.78 16.58 8.41
CA GLY A 31 12.18 17.90 8.26
C GLY A 31 10.64 17.85 8.25
N GLN A 32 10.00 18.91 8.74
CA GLN A 32 8.52 18.99 8.82
C GLN A 32 7.83 18.78 7.46
N LYS A 33 8.44 19.25 6.36
CA LYS A 33 7.96 19.03 4.99
C LYS A 33 7.98 17.54 4.63
N THR A 34 9.09 16.84 4.90
CA THR A 34 9.24 15.41 4.64
C THR A 34 8.24 14.58 5.43
N ARG A 35 8.07 14.88 6.73
CA ARG A 35 7.04 14.22 7.55
C ARG A 35 5.63 14.41 7.00
N ARG A 36 5.30 15.62 6.53
CA ARG A 36 3.98 15.90 5.92
C ARG A 36 3.77 15.07 4.66
N ILE A 37 4.78 15.01 3.79
CA ILE A 37 4.73 14.19 2.56
C ILE A 37 4.51 12.72 2.93
N LEU A 38 5.30 12.18 3.86
CA LEU A 38 5.18 10.79 4.30
C LEU A 38 3.81 10.44 4.88
N ARG A 39 3.15 11.36 5.60
CA ARG A 39 1.78 11.16 6.09
C ARG A 39 0.77 11.11 4.94
N ILE A 40 0.89 12.04 3.99
CA ILE A 40 -0.02 12.10 2.83
C ILE A 40 0.18 10.86 1.95
N THR A 41 1.43 10.48 1.68
CA THR A 41 1.77 9.27 0.91
C THR A 41 1.24 8.02 1.59
N SER A 42 1.38 7.91 2.92
CA SER A 42 0.79 6.79 3.67
C SER A 42 -0.73 6.72 3.54
N LEU A 43 -1.44 7.85 3.63
CA LEU A 43 -2.89 7.90 3.44
C LEU A 43 -3.31 7.52 2.00
N LEU A 44 -2.57 8.00 1.00
CA LEU A 44 -2.81 7.65 -0.41
C LEU A 44 -2.56 6.16 -0.67
N LEU A 45 -1.50 5.59 -0.10
CA LEU A 45 -1.20 4.17 -0.20
C LEU A 45 -2.30 3.32 0.46
N LEU A 46 -2.81 3.76 1.62
CA LEU A 46 -3.94 3.09 2.27
C LEU A 46 -5.18 3.05 1.36
N LEU A 47 -5.49 4.17 0.70
CA LEU A 47 -6.61 4.25 -0.25
C LEU A 47 -6.39 3.31 -1.45
N ALA A 48 -5.17 3.26 -1.98
CA ALA A 48 -4.81 2.37 -3.09
C ALA A 48 -4.94 0.89 -2.71
N ILE A 49 -4.51 0.51 -1.49
CA ILE A 49 -4.67 -0.86 -0.97
C ILE A 49 -6.15 -1.21 -0.91
N ILE A 50 -7.00 -0.36 -0.32
CA ILE A 50 -8.45 -0.62 -0.21
C ILE A 50 -9.08 -0.83 -1.59
N LEU A 51 -8.77 0.05 -2.56
CA LEU A 51 -9.26 -0.08 -3.94
C LEU A 51 -8.81 -1.38 -4.60
N LEU A 52 -7.52 -1.73 -4.45
CA LEU A 52 -6.97 -2.96 -4.99
C LEU A 52 -7.61 -4.20 -4.35
N THR A 53 -7.79 -4.21 -3.03
CA THR A 53 -8.44 -5.31 -2.30
C THR A 53 -9.89 -5.50 -2.78
N ILE A 54 -10.66 -4.41 -2.93
CA ILE A 54 -12.04 -4.47 -3.44
C ILE A 54 -12.06 -5.02 -4.87
N TRP A 55 -11.15 -4.56 -5.72
CA TRP A 55 -11.06 -5.01 -7.10
C TRP A 55 -10.72 -6.50 -7.22
N ILE A 56 -9.76 -6.98 -6.42
CA ILE A 56 -9.40 -8.40 -6.34
C ILE A 56 -10.61 -9.24 -5.86
N LEU A 57 -11.33 -8.77 -4.84
CA LEU A 57 -12.50 -9.46 -4.31
C LEU A 57 -13.62 -9.58 -5.35
N GLN A 58 -13.80 -8.57 -6.21
CA GLN A 58 -14.79 -8.57 -7.29
C GLN A 58 -14.38 -9.47 -8.48
N HIS A 59 -13.09 -9.75 -8.65
CA HIS A 59 -12.56 -10.52 -9.78
C HIS A 59 -11.71 -11.71 -9.33
N PRO A 60 -12.30 -12.72 -8.64
CA PRO A 60 -11.56 -13.86 -8.10
C PRO A 60 -10.87 -14.72 -9.20
N LEU A 61 -11.36 -14.66 -10.44
CA LEU A 61 -10.75 -15.31 -11.61
C LEU A 61 -9.36 -14.77 -11.94
N LEU A 62 -8.99 -13.58 -11.47
CA LEU A 62 -7.65 -13.03 -11.67
C LEU A 62 -6.59 -13.69 -10.79
N ILE A 63 -6.99 -14.45 -9.77
CA ILE A 63 -6.10 -15.16 -8.86
C ILE A 63 -5.97 -16.64 -9.28
N ASN A 64 -6.94 -17.21 -10.00
CA ASN A 64 -7.14 -18.66 -10.16
C ASN A 64 -6.62 -19.26 -11.47
#